data_AF-A0A7C4QP54-F1
#
_entry.id   AF-A0A7C4QP54-F1
#
_cell.length_a   1.000
_cell.length_b   1.000
_cell.length_c   1.000
_cell.angle_alpha   90.00
_cell.angle_beta   90.00
_cell.angle_gamma   90.00
#
_symmetry.space_group_name_H-M   'P 1'
#
loop_
_entity.id
_entity.type
_entity.pdbx_description
1 polymer ?
#
loop_
_entity_poly.entity_id
_entity_poly.type
_entity_poly.pdbx_seq_one_letter_code
_entity_poly.pdbx_strand_id
1 'polypeptide(L)' 'MQTLLTLDAETVFDVDPIEEMRLRTWARRNYLPSQERDDSWHPIVLDEMNRMDRESVEADSKS' A
#
# COMPACT_ATOMS: atom_id res chain seq x y z
N MET A 1 -9.08 -7.77 32.89
CA MET A 1 -9.60 -7.27 31.59
C MET A 1 -8.77 -6.06 31.18
N GLN A 2 -8.00 -6.16 30.10
CA GLN A 2 -7.73 -5.03 29.20
C GLN A 2 -7.28 -5.62 27.87
N THR A 3 -8.06 -5.37 26.82
CA THR A 3 -7.76 -5.71 25.43
C THR A 3 -6.50 -4.95 24.99
N LEU A 4 -5.40 -5.67 24.80
CA LEU A 4 -4.27 -5.18 24.03
C LEU A 4 -4.77 -5.00 22.60
N LEU A 5 -5.00 -3.75 22.24
CA LEU A 5 -5.10 -3.32 20.86
C LEU A 5 -3.88 -3.90 20.15
N THR A 6 -4.10 -4.85 19.25
CA THR A 6 -3.18 -5.10 18.16
C THR A 6 -3.07 -3.76 17.46
N LEU A 7 -2.06 -2.99 17.85
CA LEU A 7 -1.47 -1.99 16.98
C LEU A 7 -0.97 -2.84 15.83
N ASP A 8 -1.82 -3.05 14.83
CA ASP A 8 -1.35 -3.29 13.48
C ASP A 8 -0.32 -2.19 13.31
N ALA A 9 0.95 -2.59 13.33
CA ALA A 9 2.05 -1.70 13.14
C ALA A 9 1.91 -1.24 11.70
N GLU A 10 1.05 -0.24 11.47
CA GLU A 10 1.30 0.79 10.48
C GLU A 10 2.73 1.18 10.78
N THR A 11 3.62 0.65 9.98
CA THR A 11 5.00 1.06 9.91
C THR A 11 4.93 2.55 9.61
N VAL A 12 4.90 3.36 10.66
CA VAL A 12 4.92 4.81 10.58
C VAL A 12 6.34 5.14 10.17
N PHE A 13 6.64 4.90 8.88
CA PHE A 13 7.84 5.41 8.28
C PHE A 13 7.69 6.91 8.37
N ASP A 14 8.57 7.54 9.15
CA ASP A 14 8.72 9.01 9.20
C ASP A 14 9.33 9.44 7.86
N VAL A 15 8.54 9.32 6.80
CA VAL A 15 8.86 9.69 5.44
C VAL A 15 8.27 11.08 5.24
N ASP A 16 9.07 11.97 4.68
CA ASP A 16 8.61 13.31 4.35
C ASP A 16 7.33 13.23 3.48
N PRO A 17 6.27 14.00 3.75
CA PRO A 17 5.02 13.92 3.00
C PRO A 17 5.18 14.08 1.48
N ILE A 18 6.17 14.86 1.02
CA ILE A 18 6.48 15.02 -0.40
C ILE A 18 7.09 13.74 -0.95
N GLU A 19 7.96 13.08 -0.21
CA GLU A 19 8.55 11.80 -0.59
C GLU A 19 7.50 10.69 -0.62
N GLU A 20 6.64 10.59 0.39
CA GLU A 20 5.50 9.67 0.37
C GLU A 20 4.62 9.90 -0.86
N MET A 21 4.26 11.16 -1.15
CA MET A 21 3.46 11.49 -2.32
C MET A 21 4.14 11.04 -3.63
N ARG A 22 5.47 11.21 -3.73
CA ARG A 22 6.26 10.76 -4.89
C ARG A 22 6.27 9.24 -5.00
N LEU A 23 6.49 8.52 -3.91
CA LEU A 23 6.49 7.06 -3.86
C LEU A 23 5.13 6.50 -4.27
N ARG A 24 4.03 7.03 -3.72
CA ARG A 24 2.67 6.64 -4.11
C ARG A 24 2.38 6.95 -5.58
N THR A 25 2.83 8.10 -6.08
CA THR A 25 2.70 8.45 -7.51
C THR A 25 3.47 7.47 -8.39
N TRP A 26 4.68 7.08 -7.98
CA TRP A 26 5.48 6.11 -8.71
C TRP A 26 4.81 4.74 -8.73
N ALA A 27 4.29 4.27 -7.59
CA ALA A 27 3.59 3.00 -7.47
C ALA A 27 2.39 2.93 -8.43
N ARG A 28 1.57 3.98 -8.48
CA ARG A 28 0.43 4.08 -9.42
C ARG A 28 0.83 4.01 -10.88
N ARG A 29 1.98 4.61 -11.25
CA ARG A 29 2.48 4.62 -12.63
C ARG A 29 3.15 3.31 -13.06
N ASN A 30 3.70 2.57 -12.09
CA ASN A 30 4.48 1.35 -12.32
C ASN A 30 3.82 0.15 -11.65
N TYR A 31 2.49 0.15 -11.59
CA TYR A 31 1.74 -0.91 -10.95
C TYR A 31 2.10 -2.27 -11.56
N LEU A 32 2.39 -3.24 -10.68
CA LEU A 32 2.53 -4.64 -11.02
C LEU A 32 1.57 -5.47 -10.17
N PRO A 33 1.08 -6.62 -10.67
CA PRO A 33 0.30 -7.56 -9.87
C PRO A 33 1.15 -8.19 -8.75
N SER A 34 0.51 -8.70 -7.70
CA SER A 34 1.20 -9.14 -6.46
C SER A 34 2.29 -10.19 -6.67
N GLN A 35 2.18 -11.03 -7.70
CA GLN A 35 3.15 -12.08 -8.01
C GLN A 35 4.45 -11.56 -8.63
N GLU A 36 4.44 -10.33 -9.17
CA GLU A 36 5.58 -9.72 -9.86
C GLU A 36 6.28 -8.65 -9.01
N ARG A 37 5.76 -8.36 -7.81
CA ARG A 37 6.34 -7.37 -6.89
C ARG A 37 7.53 -7.97 -6.16
N ASP A 38 8.52 -7.13 -5.88
CA ASP A 38 9.63 -7.48 -5.02
C ASP A 38 9.32 -7.00 -3.59
N ASP A 39 9.33 -7.93 -2.64
CA ASP A 39 9.05 -7.66 -1.22
C ASP A 39 10.10 -6.72 -0.57
N SER A 40 11.24 -6.49 -1.23
CA SER A 40 12.26 -5.52 -0.79
C SER A 40 11.94 -4.07 -1.17
N TRP A 41 10.89 -3.83 -1.96
CA TRP A 41 10.48 -2.48 -2.32
C TRP A 41 9.99 -1.68 -1.12
N HIS A 42 9.98 -0.36 -1.30
CA HIS A 42 9.56 0.54 -0.24
C HIS A 42 8.12 0.21 0.22
N PRO A 43 7.83 0.09 1.52
CA PRO A 43 6.51 -0.34 1.98
C PRO A 43 5.36 0.57 1.54
N ILE A 44 5.58 1.88 1.43
CA ILE A 44 4.60 2.83 0.83
C ILE A 44 4.22 2.44 -0.61
N VAL A 45 5.18 1.94 -1.39
CA VAL A 45 4.92 1.49 -2.77
C VAL A 45 4.07 0.22 -2.74
N LEU A 46 4.44 -0.76 -1.90
CA LEU A 46 3.71 -2.01 -1.77
C LEU A 46 2.29 -1.79 -1.22
N ASP A 47 2.12 -0.91 -0.22
CA ASP A 47 0.84 -0.47 0.32
C ASP A 47 -0.05 0.15 -0.77
N GLU A 48 0.50 1.07 -1.56
CA GLU A 48 -0.24 1.73 -2.62
C GLU A 48 -0.71 0.74 -3.70
N MET A 49 0.14 -0.21 -4.11
CA MET A 49 -0.26 -1.24 -5.08
C MET A 49 -1.30 -2.21 -4.49
N ASN A 50 -1.18 -2.56 -3.21
CA ASN A 50 -2.20 -3.36 -2.52
C ASN A 50 -3.55 -2.63 -2.43
N ARG A 51 -3.53 -1.31 -2.27
CA ARG A 51 -4.75 -0.50 -2.33
C ARG A 51 -5.38 -0.55 -3.73
N MET A 52 -4.58 -0.39 -4.77
CA MET A 52 -5.06 -0.50 -6.15
C MET A 52 -5.70 -1.86 -6.45
N ASP A 53 -5.11 -2.96 -5.96
CA ASP A 53 -5.69 -4.30 -6.10
C ASP A 53 -7.12 -4.37 -5.54
N ARG A 54 -7.32 -3.84 -4.34
CA ARG A 54 -8.63 -3.82 -3.67
C ARG A 54 -9.64 -2.98 -4.45
N GLU A 55 -9.22 -1.80 -4.92
CA GLU A 55 -10.07 -0.91 -5.72
C GLU A 55 -10.52 -1.58 -7.03
N SER A 56 -9.64 -2.34 -7.70
CA SER A 56 -10.00 -3.10 -8.90
C SER A 56 -11.03 -4.19 -8.63
N VAL A 57 -10.86 -4.97 -7.57
CA VAL A 57 -11.83 -6.02 -7.17
C VAL A 57 -13.20 -5.42 -6.83
N GLU A 58 -13.22 -4.28 -6.15
CA GLU A 58 -14.46 -3.57 -5.83
C GLU A 58 -15.17 -2.99 -7.06
N ALA A 59 -14.43 -2.55 -8.07
CA ALA A 59 -14.99 -2.03 -9.32
C ALA A 59 -15.67 -3.14 -10.14
N ASP A 60 -15.02 -4.30 -10.25
CA ASP A 60 -15.55 -5.46 -10.97
C ASP A 60 -16.81 -6.03 -10.29
N SER A 61 -16.89 -5.96 -8.95
CA SER A 61 -18.04 -6.46 -8.19
C SER A 61 -19.30 -5.58 -8.28
N LYS A 62 -19.18 -4.35 -8.81
CA LYS A 62 -20.28 -3.38 -8.91
C LYS A 62 -20.87 -3.26 -10.33
N SER A 63 -20.29 -3.95 -11.33
CA SER A 63 -20.80 -4.00 -12.72
C SER A 63 -21.61 -5.28 -12.98
#